data_AF-A0A1I2VIU9-F1
#
_entry.id   AF-A0A1I2VIU9-F1
#
_cell.length_a   1.000
_cell.length_b   1.000
_cell.length_c   1.000
_cell.angle_alpha   90.00
_cell.angle_beta   90.00
_cell.angle_gamma   90.00
#
_symmetry.space_group_name_H-M   'P 1'
#
loop_
_entity.id
_entity.type
_entity.pdbx_description
1 polymer ?
#
loop_
_entity_poly.entity_id
_entity_poly.type
_entity_poly.pdbx_seq_one_letter_code
_entity_poly.pdbx_strand_id
1 'polypeptide(L)'
;MKIRKNLKITVVVLLLGFLMVSSSIRTGQFVSHIWQNAGTLPNNYLRADVASGSPIAMVTKKRKAESILNYRGIHHSQAVLNQLSATTVNAADKDVRLIPGGQSIGVQLSTKGVLVVGYHLIATGGGESSPGETAGIRVGDVITKINGKTMSSITDVRHIMDGSKDGEPLQVTLIRQRSMVKKRLTPIMDTANRQYQMGLFIRDSASGIGTMTFYDPNTGSYGALGHVISDRDTGQPIMVKDGHIVRSIVQAIDRGREGKPGEKIAFFPENAISIGSVSKNTPFGIFGKMEKNYMMRSGMSNAALPIATGDQVKEGPAKILTVLNGNKVEAFNIRILNSISQKHPATKGLVIKITDPRLLKATGGIIQGMSGSPIIQDGKLVGAVTHVFVNDPTSGYGVHIEWMMDEAGLHHEKQALRKRIAS
;
A
#
# COMPACT_ATOMS: atom_id res chain seq x y z
N MET A 1 51.66 34.40 5.41
CA MET A 1 51.37 33.96 4.03
C MET A 1 50.49 32.72 4.10
N LYS A 2 49.17 32.84 3.89
CA LYS A 2 48.18 31.75 3.97
C LYS A 2 47.82 31.31 2.55
N ILE A 3 48.05 30.06 2.20
CA ILE A 3 47.60 29.47 0.94
C ILE A 3 46.28 28.73 1.21
N ARG A 4 45.20 29.22 0.60
CA ARG A 4 43.87 28.60 0.57
C ARG A 4 43.88 27.41 -0.40
N LYS A 5 43.46 26.22 0.04
CA LYS A 5 43.01 25.14 -0.85
C LYS A 5 41.49 25.17 -0.90
N ASN A 6 40.95 25.51 -2.06
CA ASN A 6 39.52 25.40 -2.37
C ASN A 6 39.21 23.94 -2.69
N LEU A 7 38.40 23.29 -1.86
CA LEU A 7 37.82 21.98 -2.11
C LEU A 7 36.46 22.21 -2.80
N LYS A 8 36.37 21.91 -4.10
CA LYS A 8 35.10 21.90 -4.83
C LYS A 8 34.35 20.61 -4.47
N ILE A 9 33.25 20.73 -3.73
CA ILE A 9 32.29 19.64 -3.51
C ILE A 9 31.30 19.68 -4.67
N THR A 10 31.37 18.69 -5.54
CA THR A 10 30.38 18.47 -6.60
C THR A 10 29.19 17.73 -6.00
N VAL A 11 28.07 18.43 -5.82
CA VAL A 11 26.79 17.82 -5.42
C VAL A 11 26.11 17.30 -6.68
N VAL A 12 26.00 15.98 -6.81
CA VAL A 12 25.18 15.34 -7.85
C VAL A 12 23.73 15.35 -7.37
N VAL A 13 22.91 16.21 -7.98
CA VAL A 13 21.45 16.22 -7.81
C VAL A 13 20.87 15.22 -8.81
N LEU A 14 20.35 14.09 -8.32
CA LEU A 14 19.62 13.12 -9.12
C LEU A 14 18.18 13.65 -9.36
N LEU A 15 18.02 14.40 -10.45
CA LEU A 15 16.71 14.80 -10.99
C LEU A 15 16.11 13.63 -11.76
N LEU A 16 15.15 12.92 -11.17
CA LEU A 16 14.32 11.95 -11.89
C LEU A 16 13.23 12.70 -12.69
N GLY A 17 13.57 13.09 -13.91
CA GLY A 17 12.66 13.65 -14.90
C GLY A 17 12.01 12.57 -15.78
N PHE A 18 10.69 12.46 -15.66
CA PHE A 18 9.66 12.31 -16.70
C PHE A 18 9.97 11.59 -18.04
N LEU A 19 9.16 10.56 -18.34
CA LEU A 19 8.73 10.23 -19.71
C LEU A 19 7.31 9.66 -19.68
N MET A 20 6.37 10.44 -20.21
CA MET A 20 4.99 10.04 -20.52
C MET A 20 4.99 9.18 -21.78
N VAL A 21 4.33 8.02 -21.76
CA VAL A 21 3.79 7.42 -22.97
C VAL A 21 2.28 7.44 -22.84
N SER A 22 1.66 8.26 -23.69
CA SER A 22 0.23 8.32 -23.90
C SER A 22 -0.14 7.36 -25.03
N SER A 23 -1.08 6.44 -24.80
CA SER A 23 -1.77 5.74 -25.87
C SER A 23 -3.23 6.22 -25.90
N SER A 24 -3.45 7.20 -26.78
CA SER A 24 -4.78 7.59 -27.23
C SER A 24 -5.24 6.57 -28.26
N ILE A 25 -6.32 5.82 -27.98
CA ILE A 25 -7.12 5.16 -29.01
C ILE A 25 -8.50 5.82 -29.00
N ARG A 26 -8.68 6.78 -29.92
CA ARG A 26 -9.99 7.16 -30.44
C ARG A 26 -10.25 6.29 -31.66
N THR A 27 -11.34 5.53 -31.64
CA THR A 27 -12.26 5.42 -32.78
C THR A 27 -13.54 4.77 -32.30
N GLY A 28 -14.59 5.57 -32.16
CA GLY A 28 -15.95 5.09 -32.31
C GLY A 28 -16.30 5.13 -33.80
N GLN A 29 -16.83 4.02 -34.32
CA GLN A 29 -17.77 3.92 -35.43
C GLN A 29 -18.07 2.43 -35.60
N PHE A 30 -19.27 1.99 -35.23
CA PHE A 30 -20.08 0.97 -35.92
C PHE A 30 -21.37 0.75 -35.12
N VAL A 31 -22.42 1.49 -35.48
CA VAL A 31 -23.81 1.13 -35.21
C VAL A 31 -24.49 1.04 -36.57
N SER A 32 -24.89 -0.16 -36.98
CA SER A 32 -26.17 -0.45 -37.68
C SER A 32 -26.15 -1.89 -38.23
N HIS A 33 -27.35 -2.50 -38.22
CA HIS A 33 -27.72 -3.82 -38.77
C HIS A 33 -27.22 -5.03 -37.95
N ILE A 34 -28.02 -5.96 -37.43
CA ILE A 34 -29.30 -6.55 -37.86
C ILE A 34 -30.08 -7.04 -36.62
N TRP A 35 -31.37 -6.70 -36.53
CA TRP A 35 -32.38 -7.48 -35.81
C TRP A 35 -33.20 -8.23 -36.86
N GLN A 36 -33.17 -9.57 -36.85
CA GLN A 36 -34.23 -10.47 -37.34
C GLN A 36 -33.81 -11.92 -37.09
N ASN A 37 -34.32 -12.52 -36.01
CA ASN A 37 -35.08 -13.77 -36.03
C ASN A 37 -35.30 -14.26 -34.59
N ALA A 38 -36.58 -14.28 -34.20
CA ALA A 38 -37.06 -14.99 -33.03
C ALA A 38 -37.23 -16.47 -33.39
N GLY A 39 -36.78 -17.36 -32.49
CA GLY A 39 -36.97 -18.81 -32.60
C GLY A 39 -36.60 -19.51 -31.29
N THR A 40 -37.59 -19.65 -30.42
CA THR A 40 -37.84 -20.74 -29.44
C THR A 40 -36.70 -21.37 -28.60
N LEU A 41 -36.91 -21.33 -27.27
CA LEU A 41 -36.14 -21.82 -26.10
C LEU A 41 -35.78 -23.33 -26.10
N PRO A 42 -34.81 -23.80 -25.27
CA PRO A 42 -35.11 -24.18 -23.87
C PRO A 42 -34.09 -23.75 -22.79
N ASN A 43 -34.61 -23.59 -21.57
CA ASN A 43 -33.91 -23.38 -20.30
C ASN A 43 -32.76 -24.35 -20.05
N ASN A 44 -31.57 -23.82 -19.72
CA ASN A 44 -30.88 -24.04 -18.44
C ASN A 44 -29.50 -23.37 -18.43
N TYR A 45 -29.08 -22.98 -17.21
CA TYR A 45 -27.78 -22.44 -16.78
C TYR A 45 -27.63 -20.90 -16.64
N LEU A 46 -27.80 -20.50 -15.36
CA LEU A 46 -26.94 -19.63 -14.56
C LEU A 46 -26.99 -18.10 -14.76
N ARG A 47 -27.57 -17.47 -13.72
CA ARG A 47 -27.49 -16.05 -13.31
C ARG A 47 -26.14 -15.39 -13.63
N ALA A 48 -26.19 -14.32 -14.40
CA ALA A 48 -25.19 -13.25 -14.33
C ALA A 48 -25.49 -12.40 -13.09
N ASP A 49 -24.67 -12.54 -12.05
CA ASP A 49 -24.63 -11.58 -10.95
C ASP A 49 -24.14 -10.24 -11.51
N VAL A 50 -25.04 -9.26 -11.51
CA VAL A 50 -24.70 -7.86 -11.73
C VAL A 50 -23.79 -7.45 -10.56
N ALA A 51 -22.49 -7.36 -10.84
CA ALA A 51 -21.48 -6.96 -9.89
C ALA A 51 -21.88 -5.65 -9.18
N SER A 52 -22.06 -5.75 -7.87
CA SER A 52 -22.26 -4.64 -6.93
C SER A 52 -21.01 -3.78 -6.87
N GLY A 53 -20.86 -2.88 -7.85
CA GLY A 53 -19.72 -1.97 -7.93
C GLY A 53 -19.68 -1.05 -9.14
N SER A 54 -20.61 -1.16 -10.10
CA SER A 54 -20.64 -0.25 -11.23
C SER A 54 -21.18 1.14 -10.84
N PRO A 55 -20.54 2.26 -11.26
CA PRO A 55 -20.96 3.63 -10.94
C PRO A 55 -22.43 3.95 -11.29
N ILE A 56 -22.98 3.26 -12.30
CA ILE A 56 -24.37 3.42 -12.76
C ILE A 56 -25.37 2.85 -11.75
N ALA A 57 -25.02 1.79 -10.99
CA ALA A 57 -25.89 1.22 -9.96
C ALA A 57 -26.00 2.08 -8.70
N MET A 58 -25.06 3.01 -8.48
CA MET A 58 -25.08 3.94 -7.34
C MET A 58 -25.98 5.16 -7.57
N VAL A 59 -26.35 5.46 -8.82
CA VAL A 59 -27.19 6.64 -9.14
C VAL A 59 -28.69 6.30 -9.08
N THR A 60 -29.09 5.04 -9.27
CA THR A 60 -30.51 4.64 -9.34
C THR A 60 -31.16 4.36 -7.98
N LYS A 61 -30.41 4.35 -6.87
CA LYS A 61 -30.96 4.15 -5.51
C LYS A 61 -31.49 5.42 -4.83
N LYS A 62 -31.40 6.58 -5.51
CA LYS A 62 -31.76 7.91 -4.98
C LYS A 62 -33.25 8.30 -5.10
N ARG A 63 -34.16 7.37 -5.41
CA ARG A 63 -35.61 7.70 -5.61
C ARG A 63 -36.62 6.78 -4.92
N LYS A 64 -36.24 6.00 -3.91
CA LYS A 64 -37.21 5.09 -3.26
C LYS A 64 -37.00 4.92 -1.75
N ALA A 65 -36.90 6.03 -1.01
CA ALA A 65 -36.90 6.01 0.45
C ALA A 65 -37.43 7.33 1.06
N GLU A 66 -38.44 7.94 0.44
CA GLU A 66 -39.30 8.93 1.08
C GLU A 66 -40.72 8.38 1.11
N SER A 67 -41.01 7.53 2.10
CA SER A 67 -42.36 7.37 2.65
C SER A 67 -42.31 6.47 3.88
N ILE A 68 -42.98 6.94 4.93
CA ILE A 68 -43.34 6.26 6.20
C ILE A 68 -42.45 6.65 7.39
N LEU A 69 -42.88 7.75 8.01
CA LEU A 69 -42.59 8.21 9.36
C LEU A 69 -43.76 7.81 10.27
N ASN A 70 -43.44 7.61 11.56
CA ASN A 70 -44.29 7.62 12.76
C ASN A 70 -44.93 6.31 13.27
N TYR A 71 -44.47 5.85 14.44
CA TYR A 71 -45.32 5.86 15.65
C TYR A 71 -44.51 5.85 16.97
N ARG A 72 -45.03 6.58 17.97
CA ARG A 72 -44.59 6.72 19.39
C ARG A 72 -44.90 5.43 20.19
N GLY A 73 -44.44 5.15 21.42
CA GLY A 73 -43.99 5.97 22.54
C GLY A 73 -43.68 5.10 23.79
N ILE A 74 -43.56 5.80 24.93
CA ILE A 74 -42.85 5.50 26.20
C ILE A 74 -43.66 4.68 27.23
N HIS A 75 -43.02 3.95 28.18
CA HIS A 75 -43.26 4.01 29.66
C HIS A 75 -42.32 3.13 30.52
N HIS A 76 -41.73 3.75 31.58
CA HIS A 76 -41.42 3.35 32.98
C HIS A 76 -40.83 1.96 33.35
N SER A 77 -40.10 1.72 34.44
CA SER A 77 -39.46 2.47 35.54
C SER A 77 -38.63 1.48 36.40
N GLN A 78 -37.76 1.98 37.29
CA GLN A 78 -36.79 1.28 38.15
C GLN A 78 -37.33 0.22 39.14
N ALA A 79 -36.52 -0.83 39.36
CA ALA A 79 -36.07 -1.45 40.63
C ALA A 79 -35.37 -2.78 40.23
N VAL A 80 -34.20 -3.18 40.71
CA VAL A 80 -33.87 -3.55 42.09
C VAL A 80 -32.34 -3.54 42.26
N LEU A 81 -31.87 -2.75 43.22
CA LEU A 81 -30.60 -2.92 43.90
C LEU A 81 -30.74 -4.09 44.90
N ASN A 82 -29.94 -5.14 44.74
CA ASN A 82 -29.25 -5.90 45.80
C ASN A 82 -28.81 -7.28 45.31
N GLN A 83 -27.56 -7.39 44.87
CA GLN A 83 -26.73 -8.58 45.15
C GLN A 83 -25.26 -8.24 44.96
N LEU A 84 -24.67 -7.65 46.01
CA LEU A 84 -23.23 -7.69 46.23
C LEU A 84 -22.90 -9.06 46.82
N SER A 85 -22.15 -9.89 46.09
CA SER A 85 -21.25 -10.88 46.68
C SER A 85 -20.24 -11.35 45.64
N ALA A 86 -18.98 -11.05 45.92
CA ALA A 86 -17.76 -11.59 45.32
C ALA A 86 -17.52 -11.29 43.82
N THR A 87 -17.38 -10.02 43.44
CA THR A 87 -16.54 -9.68 42.29
C THR A 87 -15.08 -9.73 42.72
N THR A 88 -14.43 -10.84 42.39
CA THR A 88 -13.02 -10.88 42.04
C THR A 88 -12.63 -9.59 41.32
N VAL A 89 -11.56 -8.97 41.81
CA VAL A 89 -10.93 -7.82 41.17
C VAL A 89 -10.41 -8.29 39.81
N ASN A 90 -11.25 -8.24 38.79
CA ASN A 90 -10.83 -8.52 37.42
C ASN A 90 -9.75 -7.50 37.07
N ALA A 91 -8.60 -8.01 36.69
CA ALA A 91 -7.47 -7.24 36.19
C ALA A 91 -7.98 -6.19 35.18
N ALA A 92 -7.64 -4.92 35.45
CA ALA A 92 -8.11 -3.77 34.72
C ALA A 92 -8.11 -3.97 33.20
N ASP A 93 -9.33 -3.95 32.66
CA ASP A 93 -9.73 -4.07 31.27
C ASP A 93 -9.16 -2.89 30.46
N LYS A 94 -8.03 -3.10 29.75
CA LYS A 94 -7.35 -2.01 29.03
C LYS A 94 -7.99 -1.80 27.65
N ASP A 95 -8.55 -0.61 27.43
CA ASP A 95 -8.88 -0.11 26.09
C ASP A 95 -7.69 -0.29 25.13
N VAL A 96 -7.94 -0.86 23.95
CA VAL A 96 -6.92 -0.96 22.91
C VAL A 96 -6.59 0.43 22.40
N ARG A 97 -5.34 0.85 22.59
CA ARG A 97 -4.90 2.19 22.25
C ARG A 97 -3.65 2.13 21.40
N LEU A 98 -3.69 2.87 20.30
CA LEU A 98 -2.60 2.98 19.35
C LEU A 98 -2.18 4.44 19.26
N ILE A 99 -0.89 4.67 19.04
CA ILE A 99 -0.42 6.04 18.88
C ILE A 99 -0.46 6.39 17.39
N PRO A 100 -1.22 7.41 16.99
CA PRO A 100 -1.25 7.86 15.60
C PRO A 100 0.14 8.31 15.14
N GLY A 101 0.52 7.88 13.95
CA GLY A 101 1.78 8.28 13.34
C GLY A 101 1.68 9.65 12.66
N GLY A 102 1.39 9.64 11.37
CA GLY A 102 1.36 10.80 10.49
C GLY A 102 2.74 11.22 9.96
N GLN A 103 3.84 10.66 10.47
CA GLN A 103 5.19 10.97 10.00
C GLN A 103 5.43 10.44 8.59
N SER A 104 6.19 11.20 7.79
CA SER A 104 6.75 10.69 6.52
C SER A 104 7.87 9.69 6.82
N ILE A 105 7.83 8.56 6.13
CA ILE A 105 8.84 7.50 6.23
C ILE A 105 9.37 7.15 4.84
N GLY A 106 10.65 6.85 4.76
CA GLY A 106 11.24 6.13 3.64
C GLY A 106 11.07 4.64 3.90
N VAL A 107 10.69 3.89 2.87
CA VAL A 107 10.57 2.43 2.93
C VAL A 107 11.61 1.85 1.99
N GLN A 108 12.36 0.86 2.46
CA GLN A 108 13.30 0.08 1.66
C GLN A 108 13.01 -1.40 1.87
N LEU A 109 12.69 -2.11 0.80
CA LEU A 109 12.33 -3.53 0.80
C LEU A 109 13.30 -4.35 -0.02
N SER A 110 13.66 -5.52 0.51
CA SER A 110 14.33 -6.60 -0.21
C SER A 110 13.31 -7.66 -0.62
N THR A 111 13.42 -8.17 -1.84
CA THR A 111 12.52 -9.20 -2.36
C THR A 111 12.99 -10.61 -1.96
N LYS A 112 12.07 -11.60 -1.89
CA LYS A 112 12.40 -13.03 -1.62
C LYS A 112 13.22 -13.72 -2.71
N GLY A 113 13.30 -13.09 -3.88
CA GLY A 113 14.09 -13.51 -5.02
C GLY A 113 14.10 -12.37 -6.03
N VAL A 114 14.76 -12.53 -7.16
CA VAL A 114 14.89 -11.43 -8.11
C VAL A 114 13.69 -11.36 -9.05
N LEU A 115 12.98 -10.23 -9.04
CA LEU A 115 11.79 -9.97 -9.86
C LEU A 115 12.19 -9.64 -11.29
N VAL A 116 11.53 -10.25 -12.26
CA VAL A 116 11.67 -9.94 -13.68
C VAL A 116 10.73 -8.78 -14.03
N VAL A 117 11.30 -7.66 -14.45
CA VAL A 117 10.55 -6.41 -14.76
C VAL A 117 10.51 -6.09 -16.25
N GLY A 118 11.27 -6.83 -17.07
CA GLY A 118 11.30 -6.64 -18.51
C GLY A 118 12.32 -7.56 -19.19
N TYR A 119 12.49 -7.35 -20.50
CA TYR A 119 13.46 -8.05 -21.31
C TYR A 119 14.37 -7.06 -22.02
N HIS A 120 15.57 -7.51 -22.37
CA HIS A 120 16.44 -6.80 -23.29
C HIS A 120 17.08 -7.77 -24.26
N LEU A 121 17.37 -7.25 -25.45
CA LEU A 121 18.02 -7.99 -26.51
C LEU A 121 19.54 -7.97 -26.32
N ILE A 122 20.17 -9.10 -26.58
CA ILE A 122 21.63 -9.28 -26.56
C ILE A 122 22.10 -9.51 -27.99
N ALA A 123 23.06 -8.71 -28.44
CA ALA A 123 23.66 -8.85 -29.76
C ALA A 123 24.65 -10.01 -29.81
N THR A 124 24.47 -10.89 -30.78
CA THR A 124 25.32 -12.05 -31.06
C THR A 124 25.80 -12.02 -32.51
N GLY A 125 26.78 -12.88 -32.83
CA GLY A 125 27.20 -13.07 -34.22
C GLY A 125 26.10 -13.57 -35.17
N GLY A 126 24.98 -14.09 -34.65
CA GLY A 126 23.84 -14.59 -35.42
C GLY A 126 22.57 -13.74 -35.32
N GLY A 127 22.63 -12.53 -34.75
CA GLY A 127 21.48 -11.65 -34.52
C GLY A 127 21.23 -11.34 -33.04
N GLU A 128 20.06 -10.79 -32.73
CA GLU A 128 19.69 -10.37 -31.38
C GLU A 128 18.77 -11.40 -30.71
N SER A 129 18.94 -11.63 -29.39
CA SER A 129 18.10 -12.56 -28.63
C SER A 129 17.96 -12.19 -27.16
N SER A 130 16.79 -12.50 -26.58
CA SER A 130 16.57 -12.54 -25.13
C SER A 130 16.42 -14.01 -24.68
N PRO A 131 17.47 -14.63 -24.13
CA PRO A 131 17.41 -16.04 -23.74
C PRO A 131 16.41 -16.32 -22.61
N GLY A 132 16.18 -15.37 -21.72
CA GLY A 132 15.18 -15.48 -20.66
C GLY A 132 13.75 -15.44 -21.18
N GLU A 133 13.45 -14.53 -22.11
CA GLU A 133 12.16 -14.52 -22.81
C GLU A 133 11.96 -15.82 -23.60
N THR A 134 12.98 -16.26 -24.33
CA THR A 134 12.96 -17.52 -25.10
C THR A 134 12.73 -18.75 -24.21
N ALA A 135 13.27 -18.75 -22.99
CA ALA A 135 13.02 -19.78 -21.97
C ALA A 135 11.57 -19.74 -21.41
N GLY A 136 10.77 -18.76 -21.81
CA GLY A 136 9.40 -18.54 -21.36
C GLY A 136 9.32 -18.03 -19.92
N ILE A 137 10.36 -17.34 -19.45
CA ILE A 137 10.32 -16.51 -18.23
C ILE A 137 9.54 -15.25 -18.57
N ARG A 138 8.68 -14.81 -17.66
CA ARG A 138 7.72 -13.72 -17.89
C ARG A 138 7.95 -12.55 -16.95
N VAL A 139 7.63 -11.35 -17.40
CA VAL A 139 7.48 -10.18 -16.52
C VAL A 139 6.54 -10.52 -15.36
N GLY A 140 6.99 -10.24 -14.14
CA GLY A 140 6.31 -10.61 -12.90
C GLY A 140 6.75 -11.95 -12.29
N ASP A 141 7.60 -12.73 -12.97
CA ASP A 141 8.22 -13.89 -12.34
C ASP A 141 9.23 -13.47 -11.29
N VAL A 142 9.31 -14.22 -10.19
CA VAL A 142 10.35 -14.04 -9.17
C VAL A 142 11.31 -15.22 -9.18
N ILE A 143 12.52 -15.00 -9.68
CA ILE A 143 13.58 -16.01 -9.72
C ILE A 143 14.10 -16.23 -8.31
N THR A 144 13.95 -17.44 -7.79
CA THR A 144 14.34 -17.81 -6.41
C THR A 144 15.61 -18.64 -6.37
N LYS A 145 15.86 -19.45 -7.40
CA LYS A 145 17.10 -20.23 -7.50
C LYS A 145 17.60 -20.33 -8.94
N ILE A 146 18.91 -20.41 -9.10
CA ILE A 146 19.56 -20.81 -10.35
C ILE A 146 20.58 -21.91 -10.01
N ASN A 147 20.50 -23.05 -10.70
CA ASN A 147 21.32 -24.25 -10.43
C ASN A 147 21.30 -24.67 -8.95
N GLY A 148 20.13 -24.56 -8.31
CA GLY A 148 19.96 -24.89 -6.89
C GLY A 148 20.43 -23.81 -5.91
N LYS A 149 21.25 -22.83 -6.33
CA LYS A 149 21.69 -21.71 -5.50
C LYS A 149 20.58 -20.67 -5.35
N THR A 150 20.32 -20.23 -4.12
CA THR A 150 19.31 -19.19 -3.83
C THR A 150 19.75 -17.84 -4.37
N MET A 151 18.86 -17.19 -5.14
CA MET A 151 19.05 -15.83 -5.63
C MET A 151 18.33 -14.86 -4.69
N SER A 152 19.06 -14.13 -3.85
CA SER A 152 18.51 -13.09 -2.97
C SER A 152 18.79 -11.68 -3.48
N SER A 153 19.73 -11.52 -4.41
CA SER A 153 20.16 -10.24 -4.93
C SER A 153 20.57 -10.32 -6.40
N ILE A 154 20.63 -9.17 -7.06
CA ILE A 154 21.21 -9.04 -8.40
C ILE A 154 22.69 -9.46 -8.39
N THR A 155 23.39 -9.28 -7.28
CA THR A 155 24.78 -9.72 -7.11
C THR A 155 24.90 -11.25 -7.15
N ASP A 156 23.95 -11.98 -6.57
CA ASP A 156 23.92 -13.45 -6.65
C ASP A 156 23.76 -13.92 -8.09
N VAL A 157 22.87 -13.26 -8.84
CA VAL A 157 22.64 -13.55 -10.26
C VAL A 157 23.87 -13.24 -11.08
N ARG A 158 24.53 -12.10 -10.85
CA ARG A 158 25.77 -11.71 -11.53
C ARG A 158 26.85 -12.77 -11.32
N HIS A 159 27.04 -13.24 -10.08
CA HIS A 159 28.01 -14.29 -9.79
C HIS A 159 27.72 -15.61 -10.52
N ILE A 160 26.45 -15.95 -10.76
CA ILE A 160 26.08 -17.10 -11.61
C ILE A 160 26.44 -16.83 -13.08
N MET A 161 26.20 -15.62 -13.58
CA MET A 161 26.55 -15.24 -14.95
C MET A 161 28.07 -15.25 -15.20
N ASP A 162 28.86 -14.75 -14.24
CA ASP A 162 30.32 -14.71 -14.33
C ASP A 162 30.94 -16.11 -14.44
N GLY A 163 30.29 -17.12 -13.85
CA GLY A 163 30.69 -18.53 -13.94
C GLY A 163 30.05 -19.31 -15.09
N SER A 164 29.20 -18.67 -15.91
CA SER A 164 28.52 -19.33 -17.03
C SER A 164 29.46 -19.57 -18.21
N LYS A 165 29.12 -20.55 -19.04
CA LYS A 165 29.88 -20.93 -20.23
C LYS A 165 28.95 -21.10 -21.44
N ASP A 166 29.53 -20.98 -22.62
CA ASP A 166 28.80 -21.05 -23.88
C ASP A 166 28.07 -22.39 -23.99
N GLY A 167 26.77 -22.31 -24.30
CA GLY A 167 25.92 -23.47 -24.47
C GLY A 167 25.53 -24.21 -23.19
N GLU A 168 26.03 -23.83 -22.01
CA GLU A 168 25.66 -24.48 -20.74
C GLU A 168 24.30 -23.94 -20.22
N PRO A 169 23.26 -24.77 -20.16
CA PRO A 169 21.95 -24.33 -19.69
C PRO A 169 21.89 -24.26 -18.17
N LEU A 170 21.27 -23.19 -17.66
CA LEU A 170 20.94 -22.97 -16.27
C LEU A 170 19.54 -23.50 -15.93
N GLN A 171 19.41 -24.19 -14.80
CA GLN A 171 18.13 -24.56 -14.23
C GLN A 171 17.62 -23.41 -13.34
N VAL A 172 16.62 -22.69 -13.84
CA VAL A 172 16.00 -21.56 -13.15
C VAL A 172 14.74 -22.04 -12.42
N THR A 173 14.66 -21.75 -11.13
CA THR A 173 13.45 -21.96 -10.32
C THR A 173 12.84 -20.60 -10.00
N LEU A 174 11.58 -20.41 -10.34
CA LEU A 174 10.87 -19.14 -10.19
C LEU A 174 9.47 -19.33 -9.57
N ILE A 175 8.93 -18.25 -9.01
CA ILE A 175 7.54 -18.17 -8.56
C ILE A 175 6.75 -17.40 -9.62
N ARG A 176 5.65 -17.99 -10.10
CA ARG A 176 4.68 -17.37 -10.99
C ARG A 176 3.29 -17.61 -10.44
N GLN A 177 2.51 -16.55 -10.20
CA GLN A 177 1.15 -16.66 -9.65
C GLN A 177 1.07 -17.54 -8.37
N ARG A 178 2.09 -17.42 -7.49
CA ARG A 178 2.25 -18.22 -6.25
C ARG A 178 2.58 -19.70 -6.44
N SER A 179 2.80 -20.16 -7.67
CA SER A 179 3.26 -21.51 -7.99
C SER A 179 4.74 -21.54 -8.34
N MET A 180 5.43 -22.60 -7.93
CA MET A 180 6.82 -22.83 -8.29
C MET A 180 6.90 -23.40 -9.71
N VAL A 181 7.72 -22.78 -10.56
CA VAL A 181 7.97 -23.20 -11.94
C VAL A 181 9.47 -23.39 -12.14
N LYS A 182 9.85 -24.43 -12.90
CA LYS A 182 11.23 -24.66 -13.33
C LYS A 182 11.35 -24.36 -14.82
N LYS A 183 12.40 -23.64 -15.20
CA LYS A 183 12.76 -23.29 -16.57
C LYS A 183 14.21 -23.67 -16.85
N ARG A 184 14.51 -23.92 -18.12
CA ARG A 184 15.87 -24.09 -18.62
C ARG A 184 16.20 -22.85 -19.44
N LEU A 185 17.24 -22.13 -19.05
CA LEU A 185 17.70 -20.90 -19.69
C LEU A 185 19.15 -21.09 -20.11
N THR A 186 19.49 -20.83 -21.36
CA THR A 186 20.89 -20.84 -21.81
C THR A 186 21.36 -19.40 -21.96
N PRO A 187 22.29 -18.91 -21.10
CA PRO A 187 22.81 -17.55 -21.22
C PRO A 187 23.55 -17.38 -22.54
N ILE A 188 23.61 -16.14 -23.01
CA ILE A 188 24.28 -15.77 -24.25
C ILE A 188 25.38 -14.76 -23.90
N MET A 189 26.56 -14.92 -24.51
CA MET A 189 27.63 -13.94 -24.39
C MET A 189 27.29 -12.70 -25.24
N ASP A 190 27.21 -11.56 -24.58
CA ASP A 190 27.11 -10.27 -25.24
C ASP A 190 28.47 -9.92 -25.88
N THR A 191 28.43 -9.71 -27.19
CA THR A 191 29.63 -9.46 -28.01
C THR A 191 30.33 -8.13 -27.67
N ALA A 192 29.61 -7.15 -27.11
CA ALA A 192 30.16 -5.83 -26.81
C ALA A 192 31.00 -5.81 -25.52
N ASN A 193 30.54 -6.48 -24.48
CA ASN A 193 31.15 -6.45 -23.13
C ASN A 193 31.74 -7.81 -22.71
N ARG A 194 31.61 -8.85 -23.55
CA ARG A 194 32.13 -10.22 -23.32
C ARG A 194 31.63 -10.85 -22.02
N GLN A 195 30.38 -10.57 -21.65
CA GLN A 195 29.74 -11.11 -20.46
C GLN A 195 28.50 -11.94 -20.84
N TYR A 196 28.28 -13.05 -20.12
CA TYR A 196 27.05 -13.82 -20.27
C TYR A 196 25.86 -13.09 -19.67
N GLN A 197 24.75 -13.09 -20.39
CA GLN A 197 23.53 -12.43 -19.98
C GLN A 197 22.30 -13.31 -20.22
N MET A 198 21.29 -13.09 -19.39
CA MET A 198 19.99 -13.76 -19.50
C MET A 198 18.97 -13.00 -20.37
N GLY A 199 19.25 -11.76 -20.77
CA GLY A 199 18.31 -10.93 -21.54
C GLY A 199 17.09 -10.47 -20.73
N LEU A 200 17.21 -10.39 -19.40
CA LEU A 200 16.15 -10.00 -18.48
C LEU A 200 16.52 -8.71 -17.75
N PHE A 201 15.58 -7.77 -17.67
CA PHE A 201 15.64 -6.72 -16.65
C PHE A 201 15.14 -7.28 -15.33
N ILE A 202 15.96 -7.15 -14.30
CA ILE A 202 15.74 -7.77 -12.99
C ILE A 202 15.87 -6.74 -11.87
N ARG A 203 15.11 -6.94 -10.79
CA ARG A 203 15.06 -6.07 -9.60
C ARG A 203 14.98 -6.91 -8.33
N ASP A 204 15.78 -6.60 -7.32
CA ASP A 204 15.81 -7.31 -6.02
C ASP A 204 15.34 -6.46 -4.83
N SER A 205 14.94 -5.22 -5.11
CA SER A 205 14.59 -4.25 -4.09
C SER A 205 13.58 -3.23 -4.59
N ALA A 206 12.89 -2.60 -3.64
CA ALA A 206 12.04 -1.45 -3.93
C ALA A 206 12.11 -0.43 -2.82
N SER A 207 11.98 0.84 -3.20
CA SER A 207 11.97 1.95 -2.27
C SER A 207 10.87 2.95 -2.60
N GLY A 208 10.45 3.69 -1.58
CA GLY A 208 9.41 4.70 -1.75
C GLY A 208 9.18 5.51 -0.50
N ILE A 209 8.28 6.49 -0.62
CA ILE A 209 7.88 7.36 0.47
C ILE A 209 6.47 6.96 0.91
N GLY A 210 6.30 6.83 2.22
CA GLY A 210 5.03 6.52 2.85
C GLY A 210 4.72 7.42 4.03
N THR A 211 3.54 7.20 4.62
CA THR A 211 3.19 7.76 5.93
C THR A 211 2.99 6.64 6.94
N MET A 212 3.58 6.81 8.12
CA MET A 212 3.32 5.96 9.28
C MET A 212 1.87 6.12 9.74
N THR A 213 1.14 5.03 9.93
CA THR A 213 -0.26 5.09 10.37
C THR A 213 -0.36 5.01 11.89
N PHE A 214 0.24 3.99 12.48
CA PHE A 214 0.19 3.81 13.92
C PHE A 214 1.38 3.01 14.41
N TYR A 215 1.64 3.13 15.70
CA TYR A 215 2.45 2.16 16.44
C TYR A 215 1.77 1.81 17.75
N ASP A 216 1.94 0.55 18.15
CA ASP A 216 1.55 0.04 19.45
C ASP A 216 2.72 0.23 20.44
N PRO A 217 2.56 1.04 21.50
CA PRO A 217 3.61 1.24 22.48
C PRO A 217 3.96 -0.01 23.30
N ASN A 218 3.07 -1.01 23.37
CA ASN A 218 3.28 -2.20 24.20
C ASN A 218 4.17 -3.22 23.51
N THR A 219 3.87 -3.54 22.25
CA THR A 219 4.60 -4.58 21.50
C THR A 219 5.65 -4.01 20.55
N GLY A 220 5.63 -2.71 20.28
CA GLY A 220 6.44 -2.06 19.25
C GLY A 220 6.01 -2.40 17.82
N SER A 221 4.88 -3.08 17.62
CA SER A 221 4.30 -3.28 16.28
C SER A 221 3.87 -1.94 15.68
N TYR A 222 3.99 -1.80 14.36
CA TYR A 222 3.48 -0.64 13.64
C TYR A 222 2.79 -1.05 12.33
N GLY A 223 2.00 -0.13 11.79
CA GLY A 223 1.44 -0.20 10.44
C GLY A 223 1.63 1.11 9.68
N ALA A 224 1.86 1.01 8.37
CA ALA A 224 2.03 2.16 7.48
C ALA A 224 1.39 1.93 6.09
N LEU A 225 1.26 3.01 5.31
CA LEU A 225 0.71 3.08 3.93
C LEU A 225 -0.79 2.77 3.76
N GLY A 226 -1.33 1.77 4.45
CA GLY A 226 -2.73 1.37 4.26
C GLY A 226 -3.01 0.61 2.95
N HIS A 227 -1.99 0.30 2.14
CA HIS A 227 -2.09 -0.50 0.93
C HIS A 227 -0.79 -1.26 0.64
N VAL A 228 -0.88 -2.24 -0.26
CA VAL A 228 0.26 -3.04 -0.73
C VAL A 228 1.24 -2.21 -1.54
N ILE A 229 2.54 -2.41 -1.31
CA ILE A 229 3.59 -1.94 -2.21
C ILE A 229 3.68 -2.92 -3.38
N SER A 230 3.49 -2.38 -4.57
CA SER A 230 3.60 -3.13 -5.82
C SER A 230 4.75 -2.58 -6.65
N ASP A 231 5.36 -3.45 -7.43
CA ASP A 231 6.36 -3.04 -8.41
C ASP A 231 5.69 -2.18 -9.51
N ARG A 232 6.36 -1.09 -9.89
CA ARG A 232 5.80 -0.08 -10.81
C ARG A 232 5.60 -0.62 -12.22
N ASP A 233 6.49 -1.50 -12.67
CA ASP A 233 6.54 -1.96 -14.05
C ASP A 233 5.61 -3.16 -14.26
N THR A 234 5.52 -4.03 -13.26
CA THR A 234 4.70 -5.27 -13.32
C THR A 234 3.33 -5.13 -12.68
N GLY A 235 3.12 -4.12 -11.83
CA GLY A 235 1.92 -3.96 -10.99
C GLY A 235 1.74 -5.06 -9.93
N GLN A 236 2.70 -5.97 -9.78
CA GLN A 236 2.58 -7.08 -8.85
C GLN A 236 3.01 -6.71 -7.42
N PRO A 237 2.34 -7.25 -6.39
CA PRO A 237 2.78 -7.12 -5.02
C PRO A 237 4.21 -7.60 -4.81
N ILE A 238 5.00 -6.79 -4.12
CA ILE A 238 6.37 -7.15 -3.77
C ILE A 238 6.35 -8.24 -2.70
N MET A 239 6.94 -9.40 -3.04
CA MET A 239 7.16 -10.49 -2.08
C MET A 239 8.35 -10.14 -1.17
N VAL A 240 8.04 -9.47 -0.06
CA VAL A 240 9.05 -9.02 0.92
C VAL A 240 9.76 -10.20 1.58
N LYS A 241 11.10 -10.16 1.59
CA LYS A 241 11.96 -11.01 2.42
C LYS A 241 12.20 -10.35 3.77
N ASP A 242 12.71 -9.14 3.69
CA ASP A 242 13.04 -8.24 4.77
C ASP A 242 13.00 -6.80 4.23
N GLY A 243 13.07 -5.84 5.13
CA GLY A 243 13.10 -4.44 4.78
C GLY A 243 13.21 -3.59 6.02
N HIS A 244 13.29 -2.29 5.83
CA HIS A 244 13.38 -1.34 6.92
C HIS A 244 12.72 -0.02 6.54
N ILE A 245 12.33 0.71 7.57
CA ILE A 245 11.82 2.06 7.44
C ILE A 245 12.86 3.04 7.99
N VAL A 246 12.96 4.18 7.33
CA VAL A 246 13.87 5.27 7.70
C VAL A 246 13.08 6.57 7.84
N ARG A 247 13.65 7.55 8.54
CA ARG A 247 13.08 8.90 8.55
C ARG A 247 13.18 9.52 7.17
N SER A 248 12.10 10.15 6.73
CA SER A 248 12.02 10.89 5.47
C SER A 248 11.65 12.35 5.76
N ILE A 249 12.36 13.29 5.12
CA ILE A 249 12.15 14.73 5.27
C ILE A 249 11.47 15.25 4.02
N VAL A 250 10.26 15.80 4.16
CA VAL A 250 9.53 16.41 3.05
C VAL A 250 10.18 17.75 2.72
N GLN A 251 10.69 17.90 1.50
CA GLN A 251 11.33 19.13 1.04
C GLN A 251 10.34 20.03 0.30
N ALA A 252 9.48 19.42 -0.51
CA ALA A 252 8.50 20.14 -1.33
C ALA A 252 7.29 19.26 -1.62
N ILE A 253 6.26 19.89 -2.18
CA ILE A 253 5.05 19.23 -2.67
C ILE A 253 4.91 19.53 -4.16
N ASP A 254 4.84 18.49 -5.00
CA ASP A 254 4.27 18.64 -6.34
C ASP A 254 2.75 18.56 -6.22
N ARG A 255 2.09 19.61 -6.68
CA ARG A 255 0.66 19.79 -6.48
C ARG A 255 -0.13 18.89 -7.44
N GLY A 256 -1.09 18.16 -6.89
CA GLY A 256 -2.03 17.35 -7.66
C GLY A 256 -3.08 18.19 -8.38
N ARG A 257 -3.52 17.70 -9.54
CA ARG A 257 -4.59 18.26 -10.36
C ARG A 257 -5.43 17.13 -10.94
N GLU A 258 -6.60 17.45 -11.48
CA GLU A 258 -7.45 16.45 -12.14
C GLU A 258 -6.66 15.69 -13.22
N GLY A 259 -6.75 14.37 -13.22
CA GLY A 259 -6.02 13.49 -14.15
C GLY A 259 -4.51 13.35 -13.90
N LYS A 260 -3.90 14.16 -13.02
CA LYS A 260 -2.48 14.04 -12.63
C LYS A 260 -2.33 14.10 -11.10
N PRO A 261 -2.14 12.95 -10.43
CA PRO A 261 -1.83 12.91 -9.01
C PRO A 261 -0.59 13.75 -8.68
N GLY A 262 -0.62 14.45 -7.55
CA GLY A 262 0.56 15.12 -6.99
C GLY A 262 1.40 14.17 -6.14
N GLU A 263 2.51 14.66 -5.61
CA GLU A 263 3.44 13.86 -4.81
C GLU A 263 4.18 14.67 -3.75
N LYS A 264 4.55 14.01 -2.66
CA LYS A 264 5.54 14.53 -1.71
C LYS A 264 6.95 14.33 -2.29
N ILE A 265 7.69 15.41 -2.44
CA ILE A 265 9.12 15.37 -2.76
C ILE A 265 9.87 15.30 -1.43
N ALA A 266 10.38 14.12 -1.10
CA ALA A 266 11.08 13.88 0.15
C ALA A 266 12.41 13.16 -0.08
N PHE A 267 13.33 13.36 0.86
CA PHE A 267 14.65 12.75 0.84
C PHE A 267 14.90 11.98 2.13
N PHE A 268 15.54 10.82 1.99
CA PHE A 268 16.15 10.08 3.08
C PHE A 268 17.58 9.72 2.66
N PRO A 269 18.58 9.96 3.54
CA PRO A 269 19.97 9.57 3.25
C PRO A 269 20.11 8.07 2.97
N GLU A 270 21.04 7.68 2.12
CA GLU A 270 21.37 6.25 1.91
C GLU A 270 21.81 5.57 3.21
N ASN A 271 22.52 6.29 4.07
CA ASN A 271 22.95 5.84 5.40
C ASN A 271 21.94 6.22 6.50
N ALA A 272 20.68 6.42 6.14
CA ALA A 272 19.67 6.78 7.13
C ALA A 272 19.52 5.66 8.16
N ILE A 273 19.55 6.04 9.43
CA ILE A 273 19.37 5.12 10.53
C ILE A 273 17.96 4.52 10.43
N SER A 274 17.90 3.18 10.37
CA SER A 274 16.66 2.43 10.46
C SER A 274 15.91 2.80 11.74
N ILE A 275 14.61 3.04 11.62
CA ILE A 275 13.71 3.28 12.76
C ILE A 275 12.77 2.09 13.01
N GLY A 276 12.82 1.07 12.16
CA GLY A 276 12.03 -0.15 12.29
C GLY A 276 12.21 -1.10 11.12
N SER A 277 11.83 -2.36 11.33
CA SER A 277 11.85 -3.40 10.31
C SER A 277 10.59 -3.39 9.44
N VAL A 278 10.65 -3.98 8.25
CA VAL A 278 9.47 -4.36 7.47
C VAL A 278 9.52 -5.87 7.26
N SER A 279 8.50 -6.57 7.75
CA SER A 279 8.40 -8.04 7.61
C SER A 279 7.18 -8.48 6.81
N LYS A 280 6.18 -7.61 6.65
CA LYS A 280 4.97 -7.88 5.86
C LYS A 280 4.67 -6.74 4.91
N ASN A 281 4.25 -7.12 3.71
CA ASN A 281 3.67 -6.25 2.68
C ASN A 281 2.33 -6.88 2.26
N THR A 282 1.22 -6.26 2.62
CA THR A 282 -0.12 -6.85 2.50
C THR A 282 -1.07 -5.85 1.83
N PRO A 283 -2.28 -6.26 1.40
CA PRO A 283 -3.28 -5.36 0.86
C PRO A 283 -3.66 -4.19 1.78
N PHE A 284 -3.34 -4.26 3.08
CA PHE A 284 -3.70 -3.26 4.09
C PHE A 284 -2.51 -2.40 4.54
N GLY A 285 -1.32 -2.59 3.97
CA GLY A 285 -0.14 -1.81 4.34
C GLY A 285 1.13 -2.62 4.47
N ILE A 286 2.15 -1.98 5.03
CA ILE A 286 3.37 -2.62 5.50
C ILE A 286 3.40 -2.67 7.02
N PHE A 287 4.01 -3.72 7.56
CA PHE A 287 4.03 -3.99 8.99
C PHE A 287 5.40 -4.51 9.43
N GLY A 288 5.75 -4.21 10.67
CA GLY A 288 6.99 -4.66 11.30
C GLY A 288 7.10 -4.19 12.74
N LYS A 289 8.33 -4.09 13.24
CA LYS A 289 8.64 -3.65 14.60
C LYS A 289 9.47 -2.38 14.59
N MET A 290 9.11 -1.41 15.44
CA MET A 290 9.92 -0.23 15.71
C MET A 290 11.19 -0.59 16.47
N GLU A 291 12.28 0.12 16.21
CA GLU A 291 13.51 -0.01 16.99
C GLU A 291 13.31 0.50 18.42
N LYS A 292 13.79 -0.25 19.42
CA LYS A 292 13.55 0.03 20.85
C LYS A 292 13.96 1.45 21.27
N ASN A 293 15.09 1.93 20.75
CA ASN A 293 15.63 3.26 21.06
C ASN A 293 14.72 4.39 20.54
N TYR A 294 13.88 4.12 19.54
CA TYR A 294 12.91 5.09 19.03
C TYR A 294 11.67 5.21 19.93
N MET A 295 11.27 4.10 20.56
CA MET A 295 10.08 4.03 21.44
C MET A 295 10.30 4.68 22.80
N MET A 296 11.54 4.73 23.29
CA MET A 296 11.87 5.24 24.63
C MET A 296 11.87 6.77 24.76
N ARG A 297 11.46 7.53 23.74
CA ARG A 297 11.26 8.98 23.88
C ARG A 297 9.98 9.21 24.70
N SER A 298 10.19 9.56 25.97
CA SER A 298 9.16 9.86 26.97
C SER A 298 8.06 10.77 26.43
N GLY A 299 6.79 10.37 26.60
CA GLY A 299 5.60 11.13 26.20
C GLY A 299 4.73 10.49 25.12
N MET A 300 5.24 9.48 24.40
CA MET A 300 4.48 8.78 23.34
C MET A 300 3.21 8.08 23.85
N SER A 301 3.25 7.44 25.03
CA SER A 301 2.10 6.72 25.59
C SER A 301 0.89 7.61 25.90
N ASN A 302 1.12 8.88 26.27
CA ASN A 302 0.03 9.84 26.52
C ASN A 302 -0.68 10.28 25.24
N ALA A 303 -0.08 10.03 24.06
CA ALA A 303 -0.67 10.31 22.77
C ALA A 303 -1.47 9.13 22.18
N ALA A 304 -1.57 8.01 22.91
CA ALA A 304 -2.29 6.82 22.44
C ALA A 304 -3.80 7.07 22.41
N LEU A 305 -4.42 6.88 21.25
CA LEU A 305 -5.86 7.04 21.07
C LEU A 305 -6.55 5.67 21.11
N PRO A 306 -7.78 5.61 21.68
CA PRO A 306 -8.64 4.44 21.48
C PRO A 306 -8.92 4.25 19.98
N ILE A 307 -9.19 3.02 19.58
CA ILE A 307 -9.60 2.72 18.20
C ILE A 307 -11.12 2.69 18.04
N ALA A 308 -11.60 2.83 16.82
CA ALA A 308 -12.98 2.54 16.45
C ALA A 308 -13.07 1.28 15.58
N THR A 309 -14.11 0.48 15.80
CA THR A 309 -14.52 -0.57 14.84
C THR A 309 -15.25 0.05 13.66
N GLY A 310 -15.36 -0.67 12.53
CA GLY A 310 -16.06 -0.17 11.34
C GLY A 310 -17.49 0.32 11.61
N ASP A 311 -18.21 -0.31 12.53
CA ASP A 311 -19.59 0.06 12.91
C ASP A 311 -19.67 1.35 13.75
N GLN A 312 -18.57 1.74 14.40
CA GLN A 312 -18.49 2.97 15.20
C GLN A 312 -18.11 4.19 14.34
N VAL A 313 -17.61 3.97 13.11
CA VAL A 313 -17.23 5.05 12.20
C VAL A 313 -18.48 5.60 11.50
N LYS A 314 -18.64 6.92 11.55
CA LYS A 314 -19.83 7.61 11.03
C LYS A 314 -19.46 8.57 9.91
N GLU A 315 -20.40 8.82 9.01
CA GLU A 315 -20.29 9.96 8.09
C GLU A 315 -20.25 11.27 8.87
N GLY A 316 -19.34 12.18 8.49
CA GLY A 316 -19.18 13.42 9.23
C GLY A 316 -17.76 13.96 9.28
N PRO A 317 -17.51 14.99 10.11
CA PRO A 317 -16.19 15.59 10.26
C PRO A 317 -15.19 14.58 10.85
N ALA A 318 -13.97 14.64 10.35
CA ALA A 318 -12.83 13.89 10.86
C ALA A 318 -11.53 14.66 10.57
N LYS A 319 -10.39 14.15 11.04
CA LYS A 319 -9.07 14.72 10.78
C LYS A 319 -8.14 13.66 10.23
N ILE A 320 -7.18 14.09 9.41
CA ILE A 320 -6.01 13.29 9.05
C ILE A 320 -4.74 13.89 9.65
N LEU A 321 -3.77 13.04 9.97
CA LEU A 321 -2.43 13.48 10.34
C LEU A 321 -1.46 13.24 9.17
N THR A 322 -0.75 14.28 8.73
CA THR A 322 0.26 14.15 7.66
C THR A 322 1.34 15.22 7.77
N VAL A 323 2.41 15.06 7.01
CA VAL A 323 3.50 16.04 6.88
C VAL A 323 3.44 16.69 5.50
N LEU A 324 3.44 18.02 5.45
CA LEU A 324 3.57 18.80 4.21
C LEU A 324 4.95 19.46 4.06
N ASN A 325 5.68 19.67 5.16
CA ASN A 325 7.00 20.30 5.15
C ASN A 325 7.87 19.77 6.29
N GLY A 326 9.13 19.46 5.99
CA GLY A 326 10.10 18.92 6.91
C GLY A 326 9.63 17.61 7.52
N ASN A 327 9.52 17.59 8.85
CA ASN A 327 9.09 16.44 9.65
C ASN A 327 7.87 16.75 10.53
N LYS A 328 7.23 17.90 10.32
CA LYS A 328 6.17 18.38 11.21
C LYS A 328 4.85 17.67 10.89
N VAL A 329 4.40 16.83 11.80
CA VAL A 329 3.07 16.22 11.71
C VAL A 329 2.01 17.26 12.05
N GLU A 330 1.05 17.43 11.16
CA GLU A 330 -0.03 18.39 11.30
C GLU A 330 -1.38 17.72 11.07
N ALA A 331 -2.41 18.24 11.75
CA ALA A 331 -3.78 17.80 11.60
C ALA A 331 -4.50 18.65 10.54
N PHE A 332 -5.19 17.97 9.63
CA PHE A 332 -5.99 18.59 8.57
C PHE A 332 -7.42 18.05 8.60
N ASN A 333 -8.38 18.94 8.45
CA ASN A 333 -9.79 18.58 8.40
C ASN A 333 -10.15 17.81 7.13
N ILE A 334 -10.95 16.77 7.32
CA ILE A 334 -11.59 16.00 6.26
C ILE A 334 -13.06 15.77 6.61
N ARG A 335 -13.80 15.21 5.67
CA ARG A 335 -15.12 14.63 5.90
C ARG A 335 -15.14 13.17 5.46
N ILE A 336 -15.63 12.28 6.31
CA ILE A 336 -15.99 10.92 5.93
C ILE A 336 -17.33 11.01 5.21
N LEU A 337 -17.32 10.71 3.91
CA LEU A 337 -18.49 10.75 3.04
C LEU A 337 -19.28 9.44 3.09
N ASN A 338 -18.60 8.33 3.37
CA ASN A 338 -19.22 7.02 3.53
C ASN A 338 -18.31 6.13 4.39
N SER A 339 -18.92 5.30 5.24
CA SER A 339 -18.26 4.23 5.98
C SER A 339 -18.99 2.91 5.71
N ILE A 340 -18.29 1.96 5.09
CA ILE A 340 -18.83 0.64 4.80
C ILE A 340 -18.50 -0.25 5.99
N SER A 341 -19.55 -0.73 6.68
CA SER A 341 -19.41 -1.80 7.67
C SER A 341 -19.01 -3.10 6.96
N GLN A 342 -17.95 -3.73 7.45
CA GLN A 342 -17.29 -4.84 6.78
C GLN A 342 -17.20 -6.05 7.72
N LYS A 343 -17.83 -7.16 7.32
CA LYS A 343 -17.66 -8.46 8.01
C LYS A 343 -16.32 -9.13 7.70
N HIS A 344 -15.72 -8.79 6.56
CA HIS A 344 -14.46 -9.35 6.07
C HIS A 344 -13.47 -8.23 5.68
N PRO A 345 -12.15 -8.47 5.76
CA PRO A 345 -11.14 -7.48 5.39
C PRO A 345 -11.31 -6.96 3.96
N ALA A 346 -11.37 -5.64 3.80
CA ALA A 346 -11.44 -5.00 2.49
C ALA A 346 -10.75 -3.63 2.46
N THR A 347 -10.10 -3.32 1.34
CA THR A 347 -9.18 -2.17 1.20
C THR A 347 -9.89 -0.84 1.01
N LYS A 348 -11.19 -0.85 0.72
CA LYS A 348 -12.04 0.33 0.52
C LYS A 348 -13.15 0.36 1.57
N GLY A 349 -12.78 0.67 2.82
CA GLY A 349 -13.72 0.75 3.94
C GLY A 349 -14.35 2.13 4.10
N LEU A 350 -13.63 3.17 3.69
CA LEU A 350 -14.04 4.57 3.85
C LEU A 350 -13.97 5.30 2.51
N VAL A 351 -14.87 6.24 2.30
CA VAL A 351 -14.73 7.31 1.31
C VAL A 351 -14.57 8.63 2.06
N ILE A 352 -13.49 9.35 1.76
CA ILE A 352 -13.15 10.60 2.43
C ILE A 352 -13.01 11.74 1.44
N LYS A 353 -13.19 12.96 1.94
CA LYS A 353 -12.94 14.20 1.21
C LYS A 353 -12.15 15.19 2.05
N ILE A 354 -11.09 15.75 1.47
CA ILE A 354 -10.32 16.83 2.10
C ILE A 354 -11.18 18.09 2.14
N THR A 355 -11.30 18.69 3.33
CA THR A 355 -12.02 19.95 3.55
C THR A 355 -11.12 21.06 4.08
N ASP A 356 -9.90 20.74 4.51
CA ASP A 356 -8.96 21.74 5.02
C ASP A 356 -8.41 22.64 3.89
N PRO A 357 -8.66 23.96 3.95
CA PRO A 357 -8.22 24.88 2.91
C PRO A 357 -6.68 24.98 2.83
N ARG A 358 -5.96 24.75 3.94
CA ARG A 358 -4.49 24.81 3.96
C ARG A 358 -3.92 23.64 3.16
N LEU A 359 -4.45 22.43 3.36
CA LEU A 359 -4.04 21.25 2.62
C LEU A 359 -4.40 21.38 1.14
N LEU A 360 -5.65 21.73 0.82
CA LEU A 360 -6.09 21.93 -0.56
C LEU A 360 -5.24 22.97 -1.30
N LYS A 361 -4.90 24.08 -0.63
CA LYS A 361 -4.03 25.12 -1.20
C LYS A 361 -2.62 24.61 -1.47
N ALA A 362 -2.06 23.77 -0.61
CA ALA A 362 -0.71 23.26 -0.77
C ALA A 362 -0.62 22.11 -1.80
N THR A 363 -1.59 21.19 -1.78
CA THR A 363 -1.46 19.89 -2.45
C THR A 363 -2.47 19.65 -3.57
N GLY A 364 -3.55 20.42 -3.64
CA GLY A 364 -4.67 20.16 -4.54
C GLY A 364 -5.57 19.00 -4.12
N GLY A 365 -5.30 18.36 -2.97
CA GLY A 365 -6.04 17.19 -2.48
C GLY A 365 -5.13 16.11 -1.90
N ILE A 366 -5.54 14.86 -2.02
CA ILE A 366 -4.74 13.69 -1.63
C ILE A 366 -3.66 13.48 -2.69
N ILE A 367 -2.42 13.38 -2.25
CA ILE A 367 -1.24 13.18 -3.11
C ILE A 367 -0.47 11.92 -2.71
N GLN A 368 0.37 11.44 -3.61
CA GLN A 368 1.26 10.31 -3.32
C GLN A 368 2.17 10.62 -2.12
N GLY A 369 2.35 9.62 -1.25
CA GLY A 369 3.05 9.76 0.03
C GLY A 369 2.16 10.20 1.20
N MET A 370 0.87 10.54 0.98
CA MET A 370 -0.12 10.66 2.07
C MET A 370 -0.72 9.31 2.47
N SER A 371 -0.59 8.29 1.64
CA SER A 371 -1.05 6.94 1.96
C SER A 371 -0.46 6.48 3.30
N GLY A 372 -1.33 6.05 4.19
CA GLY A 372 -1.03 5.73 5.58
C GLY A 372 -1.33 6.86 6.57
N SER A 373 -1.73 8.05 6.12
CA SER A 373 -2.13 9.14 7.01
C SER A 373 -3.26 8.68 7.94
N PRO A 374 -3.07 8.70 9.27
CA PRO A 374 -4.06 8.24 10.24
C PRO A 374 -5.31 9.12 10.16
N ILE A 375 -6.49 8.50 10.15
CA ILE A 375 -7.80 9.15 10.18
C ILE A 375 -8.33 9.08 11.61
N ILE A 376 -8.71 10.23 12.16
CA ILE A 376 -9.19 10.39 13.53
C ILE A 376 -10.59 11.00 13.50
N GLN A 377 -11.55 10.34 14.15
CA GLN A 377 -12.91 10.82 14.35
C GLN A 377 -13.31 10.63 15.81
N ASP A 378 -13.93 11.63 16.42
CA ASP A 378 -14.42 11.59 17.81
C ASP A 378 -13.36 11.13 18.84
N GLY A 379 -12.12 11.58 18.66
CA GLY A 379 -10.99 11.22 19.52
C GLY A 379 -10.48 9.78 19.36
N LYS A 380 -11.01 9.03 18.38
CA LYS A 380 -10.63 7.65 18.07
C LYS A 380 -9.84 7.57 16.77
N LEU A 381 -8.85 6.68 16.73
CA LEU A 381 -8.20 6.27 15.48
C LEU A 381 -9.16 5.33 14.74
N VAL A 382 -9.57 5.72 13.53
CA VAL A 382 -10.61 4.97 12.79
C VAL A 382 -10.06 4.29 11.53
N GLY A 383 -8.95 4.78 10.99
CA GLY A 383 -8.40 4.22 9.75
C GLY A 383 -7.17 4.94 9.23
N ALA A 384 -6.88 4.69 7.96
CA ALA A 384 -5.80 5.35 7.23
C ALA A 384 -6.24 5.73 5.82
N VAL A 385 -5.71 6.84 5.30
CA VAL A 385 -5.84 7.23 3.89
C VAL A 385 -5.11 6.22 3.01
N THR A 386 -5.69 5.81 1.88
CA THR A 386 -5.06 4.86 0.95
C THR A 386 -4.85 5.47 -0.44
N HIS A 387 -5.86 5.41 -1.30
CA HIS A 387 -5.76 5.82 -2.71
C HIS A 387 -6.62 7.05 -2.99
N VAL A 388 -6.14 7.92 -3.87
CA VAL A 388 -6.87 9.10 -4.37
C VAL A 388 -7.77 8.73 -5.56
N PHE A 389 -8.87 9.46 -5.76
CA PHE A 389 -9.67 9.34 -6.99
C PHE A 389 -8.99 10.09 -8.13
N VAL A 390 -8.86 9.45 -9.29
CA VAL A 390 -8.15 10.04 -10.44
C VAL A 390 -8.81 11.33 -10.96
N ASN A 391 -10.16 11.38 -10.92
CA ASN A 391 -10.95 12.51 -11.43
C ASN A 391 -11.31 13.53 -10.34
N ASP A 392 -11.08 13.23 -9.07
CA ASP A 392 -11.30 14.17 -7.96
C ASP A 392 -10.19 13.99 -6.93
N PRO A 393 -9.06 14.74 -7.06
CA PRO A 393 -7.96 14.61 -6.12
C PRO A 393 -8.35 15.01 -4.69
N THR A 394 -9.46 15.73 -4.49
CA THR A 394 -9.92 16.10 -3.15
C THR A 394 -10.57 14.93 -2.41
N SER A 395 -10.90 13.84 -3.12
CA SER A 395 -11.56 12.67 -2.57
C SER A 395 -10.71 11.40 -2.73
N GLY A 396 -10.92 10.43 -1.85
CA GLY A 396 -10.18 9.18 -1.88
C GLY A 396 -10.76 8.11 -0.99
N TYR A 397 -10.06 6.98 -0.94
CA TYR A 397 -10.39 5.85 -0.10
C TYR A 397 -9.61 5.88 1.22
N GLY A 398 -10.20 5.24 2.22
CA GLY A 398 -9.52 4.84 3.44
C GLY A 398 -9.78 3.38 3.79
N VAL A 399 -8.88 2.82 4.60
CA VAL A 399 -8.99 1.49 5.19
C VAL A 399 -9.30 1.64 6.68
N HIS A 400 -10.17 0.78 7.21
CA HIS A 400 -10.43 0.73 8.65
C HIS A 400 -9.21 0.25 9.42
N ILE A 401 -8.98 0.85 10.59
CA ILE A 401 -7.80 0.54 11.42
C ILE A 401 -7.76 -0.94 11.85
N GLU A 402 -8.94 -1.55 12.03
CA GLU A 402 -9.08 -2.92 12.51
C GLU A 402 -8.43 -3.96 11.59
N TRP A 403 -8.33 -3.69 10.29
CA TRP A 403 -7.70 -4.59 9.33
C TRP A 403 -6.19 -4.45 9.32
N MET A 404 -5.70 -3.23 9.54
CA MET A 404 -4.27 -2.99 9.69
C MET A 404 -3.75 -3.62 10.99
N MET A 405 -4.52 -3.58 12.06
CA MET A 405 -4.17 -4.21 13.33
C MET A 405 -4.05 -5.73 13.24
N ASP A 406 -4.94 -6.37 12.50
CA ASP A 406 -4.87 -7.81 12.25
C ASP A 406 -3.54 -8.17 11.59
N GLU A 407 -3.15 -7.43 10.55
CA GLU A 407 -1.88 -7.67 9.85
C GLU A 407 -0.65 -7.40 10.74
N ALA A 408 -0.76 -6.44 11.67
CA ALA A 408 0.26 -6.13 12.68
C ALA A 408 0.37 -7.18 13.80
N GLY A 409 -0.49 -8.20 13.81
CA GLY A 409 -0.52 -9.26 14.81
C GLY A 409 -1.19 -8.87 16.13
N LEU A 410 -2.05 -7.84 16.12
CA LEU A 410 -2.75 -7.33 17.31
C LEU A 410 -4.16 -7.96 17.47
N HIS A 411 -4.28 -9.26 17.17
CA HIS A 411 -5.58 -9.96 17.08
C HIS A 411 -6.33 -10.09 18.43
N HIS A 412 -5.60 -10.33 19.53
CA HIS A 412 -6.21 -10.49 20.86
C HIS A 412 -6.92 -9.21 21.32
N GLU A 413 -6.31 -8.07 21.01
CA GLU A 413 -6.84 -6.74 21.29
C GLU A 413 -8.16 -6.49 20.53
N LYS A 414 -8.23 -6.89 19.26
CA LYS A 414 -9.45 -6.77 18.44
C LYS A 414 -10.60 -7.65 18.95
N GLN A 415 -10.32 -8.90 19.34
CA GLN A 415 -11.35 -9.80 19.86
C GLN A 415 -11.93 -9.28 21.18
N ALA A 416 -11.10 -8.73 22.06
CA ALA A 416 -11.54 -8.08 23.30
C ALA A 416 -12.47 -6.89 23.00
N LEU A 417 -12.10 -6.04 22.03
CA LEU A 417 -12.93 -4.90 21.62
C LEU A 417 -14.30 -5.33 21.07
N ARG A 418 -14.34 -6.34 20.18
CA ARG A 418 -15.60 -6.82 19.59
C ARG A 418 -16.53 -7.44 20.62
N LYS A 419 -15.99 -8.23 21.57
CA LYS A 419 -16.79 -8.80 22.67
C LYS A 419 -17.43 -7.70 23.52
N ARG A 420 -16.68 -6.64 23.81
CA ARG A 420 -17.16 -5.51 24.62
C ARG A 420 -18.22 -4.65 23.93
N ILE A 421 -18.18 -4.51 22.61
CA ILE A 421 -19.25 -3.80 21.88
C ILE A 421 -20.53 -4.63 21.84
N ALA A 422 -20.41 -5.95 21.84
CA ALA A 422 -21.55 -6.87 21.80
C ALA A 422 -22.22 -7.09 23.17
N SER A 423 -21.52 -6.83 24.27
CA SER A 423 -22.04 -6.82 25.65
C SER A 423 -22.60 -5.46 26.03
#